data_AF-A0A1G1FPK4-F1
#
_entry.id   AF-A0A1G1FPK4-F1
#
_cell.length_a   1.000
_cell.length_b   1.000
_cell.length_c   1.000
_cell.angle_alpha   90.00
_cell.angle_beta   90.00
_cell.angle_gamma   90.00
#
_symmetry.space_group_name_H-M   'P 1'
#
loop_
_entity.id
_entity.type
_entity.pdbx_description
1 polymer ?
#
loop_
_entity_poly.entity_id
_entity_poly.type
_entity_poly.pdbx_seq_one_letter_code
_entity_poly.pdbx_strand_id
1 'polypeptide(L)'
;MFKAMNNLKEKKGFTLIELLIVVAIIGILAAIAIPGYLGMQEKSRKGAVQRAVGAAEADVQGWLQSARKGGSDLNEVDTTGDGSVDTTNATDANNSTLAVALNGGANGLCSLYIISRWNLNEEKSPWNGAESLWTSNATGAGTSNGRISCTHDANQVLLEGRDRLGTTIIYTKRVSAD
;
A
#
# COMPACT_ATOMS: atom_id res chain seq x y z
N MET A 1 -54.14 55.07 10.30
CA MET A 1 -53.69 54.32 11.49
C MET A 1 -52.57 53.39 11.06
N PHE A 2 -51.31 53.77 11.27
CA PHE A 2 -50.14 52.95 10.94
C PHE A 2 -49.10 53.14 12.04
N LYS A 3 -48.80 52.08 12.79
CA LYS A 3 -47.62 52.01 13.65
C LYS A 3 -46.83 50.78 13.22
N ALA A 4 -45.84 51.01 12.35
CA ALA A 4 -44.86 49.99 11.99
C ALA A 4 -43.95 49.76 13.20
N MET A 5 -43.97 48.54 13.73
CA MET A 5 -43.12 48.13 14.85
C MET A 5 -41.82 47.60 14.28
N ASN A 6 -40.84 48.49 14.10
CA ASN A 6 -39.51 48.10 13.67
C ASN A 6 -38.71 47.62 14.89
N ASN A 7 -38.74 46.30 15.13
CA ASN A 7 -37.85 45.64 16.08
C ASN A 7 -36.42 45.67 15.51
N LEU A 8 -35.69 46.75 15.77
CA LEU A 8 -34.25 46.78 15.62
C LEU A 8 -33.64 45.92 16.72
N LYS A 9 -33.62 44.59 16.49
CA LYS A 9 -32.78 43.67 17.28
C LYS A 9 -31.36 44.23 17.25
N GLU A 10 -30.82 44.53 18.42
CA GLU A 10 -29.42 44.93 18.61
C GLU A 10 -28.51 43.91 17.94
N LYS A 11 -28.00 44.24 16.74
CA LYS A 11 -26.94 43.46 16.12
C LYS A 11 -25.65 43.80 16.86
N LYS A 12 -25.37 43.09 17.96
CA LYS A 12 -24.03 43.06 18.57
C LYS A 12 -23.07 42.48 17.53
N GLY A 13 -22.31 43.36 16.89
CA GLY A 13 -21.24 42.98 15.97
C GLY A 13 -20.06 42.40 16.76
N PHE A 14 -19.38 41.43 16.17
CA PHE A 14 -18.12 40.88 16.70
C PHE A 14 -17.06 41.99 16.72
N THR A 15 -16.29 42.12 17.79
CA THR A 15 -15.23 43.14 17.84
C THR A 15 -14.01 42.65 17.05
N LEU A 16 -13.30 43.57 16.40
CA LEU A 16 -12.05 43.26 15.70
C LEU A 16 -10.98 42.69 16.65
N ILE A 17 -10.99 43.13 17.90
CA ILE A 17 -10.04 42.65 18.91
C ILE A 17 -10.34 41.23 19.37
N GLU A 18 -11.61 40.85 19.51
CA GLU A 18 -11.99 39.45 19.77
C GLU A 18 -11.50 38.55 18.66
N LEU A 19 -11.67 38.96 17.41
CA LEU A 19 -11.22 38.16 16.26
C LEU A 19 -9.68 38.06 16.22
N LEU A 20 -8.96 39.14 16.57
CA LEU A 20 -7.51 39.16 16.60
C LEU A 20 -6.93 38.20 17.65
N ILE A 21 -7.49 38.21 18.87
CA ILE A 21 -7.05 37.30 19.95
C ILE A 21 -7.31 35.84 19.57
N VAL A 22 -8.47 35.55 18.95
CA VAL A 22 -8.81 34.18 18.51
C VAL A 22 -7.79 33.66 17.50
N VAL A 23 -7.44 34.45 16.48
CA VAL A 23 -6.45 34.04 15.46
C VAL A 23 -5.06 33.89 16.09
N ALA A 24 -4.69 34.74 17.05
CA ALA A 24 -3.43 34.61 17.79
C ALA A 24 -3.34 33.29 18.56
N ILE A 25 -4.40 32.88 19.26
CA ILE A 25 -4.45 31.62 20.00
C ILE A 25 -4.41 30.42 19.03
N ILE A 26 -5.19 30.43 17.95
CA ILE A 26 -5.18 29.37 16.93
C ILE A 26 -3.78 29.25 16.30
N GLY A 27 -3.09 30.38 16.07
CA GLY A 27 -1.73 30.41 15.55
C GLY A 27 -0.73 29.67 16.44
N ILE A 28 -0.78 29.90 17.76
CA ILE A 28 0.09 29.21 18.74
C ILE A 28 -0.20 27.70 18.76
N LEU A 29 -1.49 27.32 18.78
CA LEU A 29 -1.89 25.92 18.77
C LEU A 29 -1.45 25.21 17.48
N ALA A 30 -1.64 25.85 16.33
CA ALA A 30 -1.24 25.30 15.03
C ALA A 30 0.28 25.10 14.93
N ALA A 31 1.09 26.03 15.44
CA ALA A 31 2.54 25.93 15.43
C ALA A 31 3.07 24.68 16.15
N ILE A 32 2.42 24.25 17.25
CA ILE A 32 2.81 23.05 18.00
C ILE A 32 2.16 21.79 17.38
N ALA A 33 0.90 21.88 16.95
CA ALA A 33 0.14 20.74 16.49
C ALA A 33 0.58 20.22 15.11
N ILE A 34 0.93 21.11 14.17
CA ILE A 34 1.30 20.75 12.80
C ILE A 34 2.50 19.78 12.73
N PRO A 35 3.67 20.05 13.36
CA PRO A 35 4.80 19.13 13.28
C PRO A 35 4.49 17.76 13.90
N GLY A 36 3.75 17.73 15.01
CA GLY A 36 3.31 16.48 15.64
C GLY A 36 2.38 15.66 14.73
N TYR A 37 1.41 16.34 14.09
CA TYR A 37 0.48 15.71 13.17
C TYR A 37 1.17 15.14 11.92
N LEU A 38 2.10 15.88 11.32
CA LEU A 38 2.88 15.42 10.16
C LEU A 38 3.72 14.17 10.51
N GLY A 39 4.33 14.14 11.70
CA GLY A 39 5.07 12.96 12.18
C GLY A 39 4.19 11.73 12.38
N MET A 40 2.98 11.90 12.94
CA MET A 40 2.01 10.81 13.11
C MET A 40 1.50 10.27 11.77
N GLN A 41 1.26 11.15 10.79
CA GLN A 41 0.89 10.73 9.44
C GLN A 41 2.01 9.89 8.80
N GLU A 42 3.26 10.34 8.88
CA GLU A 42 4.41 9.63 8.32
C GLU A 42 4.59 8.24 8.98
N LYS A 43 4.46 8.15 10.31
CA LYS A 43 4.52 6.87 11.03
C LYS A 43 3.37 5.94 10.61
N SER A 44 2.17 6.49 10.45
CA SER A 44 1.00 5.71 10.01
C SER A 44 1.17 5.16 8.61
N ARG A 45 1.72 5.96 7.68
CA ARG A 45 2.03 5.54 6.31
C ARG A 45 3.08 4.42 6.28
N LYS A 46 4.17 4.55 7.04
CA LYS A 46 5.19 3.47 7.17
C LYS A 46 4.58 2.20 7.76
N GLY A 47 3.73 2.34 8.77
CA GLY A 47 2.99 1.22 9.36
C GLY A 47 2.05 0.54 8.36
N ALA A 48 1.45 1.26 7.42
CA ALA A 48 0.62 0.68 6.37
C ALA A 48 1.44 -0.22 5.44
N VAL A 49 2.62 0.24 5.00
CA VAL A 49 3.54 -0.59 4.20
C VAL A 49 3.98 -1.83 4.95
N GLN A 50 4.38 -1.69 6.23
CA GLN A 50 4.78 -2.81 7.08
C GLN A 50 3.68 -3.87 7.20
N ARG A 51 2.43 -3.44 7.44
CA ARG A 51 1.29 -4.36 7.51
C ARG A 51 1.02 -5.06 6.19
N ALA A 52 1.09 -4.34 5.06
CA ALA A 52 0.87 -4.93 3.75
C ALA A 52 1.94 -5.98 3.39
N VAL A 53 3.22 -5.73 3.71
CA VAL A 53 4.28 -6.74 3.54
C VAL A 53 4.01 -7.97 4.43
N GLY A 54 3.62 -7.75 5.70
CA GLY A 54 3.32 -8.86 6.62
C GLY A 54 2.09 -9.68 6.19
N ALA A 55 1.06 -9.03 5.65
CA ALA A 55 -0.13 -9.71 5.14
C ALA A 55 0.18 -10.57 3.90
N ALA A 56 1.11 -10.14 3.06
CA ALA A 56 1.53 -10.86 1.85
C ALA A 56 2.38 -12.10 2.12
N GLU A 57 2.86 -12.32 3.35
CA GLU A 57 3.77 -13.42 3.68
C GLU A 57 3.14 -14.79 3.41
N ALA A 58 1.93 -15.03 3.91
CA ALA A 58 1.25 -16.31 3.75
C ALA A 58 0.94 -16.60 2.28
N ASP A 59 0.50 -15.57 1.54
CA ASP A 59 0.20 -15.68 0.11
C ASP A 59 1.47 -16.07 -0.67
N VAL A 60 2.56 -15.32 -0.47
CA VAL A 60 3.84 -15.57 -1.15
C VAL A 60 4.43 -16.94 -0.78
N GLN A 61 4.24 -17.39 0.47
CA GLN A 61 4.67 -18.72 0.89
C GLN A 61 3.91 -19.81 0.14
N GLY A 62 2.59 -19.67 -0.01
CA GLY A 62 1.77 -20.59 -0.80
C GLY A 62 2.22 -20.64 -2.26
N TRP A 63 2.45 -19.48 -2.88
CA TRP A 63 2.95 -19.39 -4.26
C TRP A 63 4.31 -20.08 -4.44
N LEU A 64 5.24 -19.89 -3.49
CA LEU A 64 6.55 -20.52 -3.54
C LEU A 64 6.46 -22.04 -3.36
N GLN A 65 5.58 -22.53 -2.49
CA GLN A 65 5.34 -23.96 -2.30
C GLN A 65 4.74 -24.61 -3.56
N SER A 66 3.73 -23.99 -4.16
CA SER A 66 3.14 -24.45 -5.43
C SER A 66 4.18 -24.44 -6.57
N ALA A 67 5.02 -23.41 -6.64
CA ALA A 67 6.12 -23.36 -7.60
C ALA A 67 7.14 -24.51 -7.42
N ARG A 68 7.47 -24.88 -6.17
CA ARG A 68 8.40 -25.98 -5.87
C ARG A 68 7.79 -27.37 -6.08
N LYS A 69 6.49 -27.51 -5.89
CA LYS A 69 5.77 -28.77 -6.15
C LYS A 69 5.90 -29.19 -7.61
N GLY A 70 5.82 -28.23 -8.53
CA GLY A 70 5.90 -28.49 -9.97
C GLY A 70 4.77 -29.39 -10.52
N GLY A 71 4.83 -29.69 -11.82
CA GLY A 71 3.85 -30.56 -12.50
C GLY A 71 2.68 -29.82 -13.16
N SER A 72 2.06 -30.45 -14.16
CA SER A 72 1.04 -29.85 -15.05
C SER A 72 -0.40 -29.98 -14.56
N ASP A 73 -0.62 -30.68 -13.45
CA ASP A 73 -1.92 -31.35 -13.24
C ASP A 73 -2.89 -30.56 -12.37
N LEU A 74 -2.42 -29.55 -11.62
CA LEU A 74 -3.24 -28.77 -10.69
C LEU A 74 -2.97 -27.26 -10.81
N ASN A 75 -4.06 -26.51 -11.00
CA ASN A 75 -4.10 -25.08 -10.71
C ASN A 75 -4.31 -24.92 -9.20
N GLU A 76 -3.42 -24.19 -8.54
CA GLU A 76 -3.45 -24.03 -7.07
C GLU A 76 -3.55 -22.57 -6.65
N VAL A 77 -3.32 -21.64 -7.59
CA VAL A 77 -3.18 -20.22 -7.31
C VAL A 77 -4.11 -19.41 -8.20
N ASP A 78 -5.01 -18.66 -7.57
CA ASP A 78 -5.80 -17.62 -8.25
C ASP A 78 -4.85 -16.46 -8.63
N THR A 79 -4.60 -16.32 -9.92
CA THR A 79 -3.75 -15.26 -10.46
C THR A 79 -4.56 -14.14 -11.13
N THR A 80 -5.83 -14.38 -11.39
CA THR A 80 -6.73 -13.39 -12.00
C THR A 80 -7.39 -12.48 -10.98
N GLY A 81 -7.59 -13.01 -9.78
CA GLY A 81 -8.18 -12.33 -8.66
C GLY A 81 -9.70 -12.38 -8.59
N ASP A 82 -10.32 -13.36 -9.22
CA ASP A 82 -11.77 -13.50 -9.24
C ASP A 82 -12.32 -14.29 -8.04
N GLY A 83 -11.43 -14.78 -7.16
CA GLY A 83 -11.78 -15.55 -5.97
C GLY A 83 -12.04 -17.03 -6.25
N SER A 84 -11.69 -17.51 -7.45
CA SER A 84 -11.76 -18.90 -7.86
C SER A 84 -10.41 -19.37 -8.39
N VAL A 85 -10.17 -20.67 -8.32
CA VAL A 85 -9.04 -21.30 -9.03
C VAL A 85 -9.63 -22.05 -10.22
N ASP A 86 -9.55 -21.45 -11.41
CA ASP A 86 -10.13 -22.01 -12.63
C ASP A 86 -9.16 -23.01 -13.30
N THR A 87 -9.60 -24.26 -13.39
CA THR A 87 -8.88 -25.34 -14.09
C THR A 87 -9.27 -25.48 -15.56
N THR A 88 -10.27 -24.74 -16.04
CA THR A 88 -10.93 -24.97 -17.34
C THR A 88 -10.50 -23.99 -18.43
N ASN A 89 -10.08 -22.76 -18.09
CA ASN A 89 -9.68 -21.74 -19.07
C ASN A 89 -8.18 -21.37 -19.07
N ALA A 90 -7.34 -22.06 -18.28
CA ALA A 90 -5.90 -21.77 -18.16
C ALA A 90 -5.57 -20.30 -17.84
N THR A 91 -6.53 -19.59 -17.22
CA THR A 91 -6.39 -18.21 -16.77
C THR A 91 -5.58 -18.12 -15.49
N ASP A 92 -5.62 -19.17 -14.67
CA ASP A 92 -4.85 -19.31 -13.45
C ASP A 92 -3.55 -20.08 -13.62
N ALA A 93 -2.58 -19.76 -12.76
CA ALA A 93 -1.29 -20.42 -12.80
C ALA A 93 -1.34 -21.81 -12.16
N ASN A 94 -0.82 -22.79 -12.89
CA ASN A 94 -0.56 -24.13 -12.38
C ASN A 94 0.86 -24.24 -11.82
N ASN A 95 1.15 -25.35 -11.16
CA ASN A 95 2.46 -25.57 -10.55
C ASN A 95 3.60 -25.55 -11.58
N SER A 96 3.35 -25.95 -12.82
CA SER A 96 4.34 -25.89 -13.91
C SER A 96 4.64 -24.45 -14.33
N THR A 97 3.65 -23.58 -14.48
CA THR A 97 3.88 -22.17 -14.86
C THR A 97 4.56 -21.41 -13.72
N LEU A 98 4.18 -21.69 -12.47
CA LEU A 98 4.84 -21.18 -11.27
C LEU A 98 6.30 -21.66 -11.17
N ALA A 99 6.56 -22.94 -11.45
CA ALA A 99 7.93 -23.49 -11.49
C ALA A 99 8.78 -22.83 -12.58
N VAL A 100 8.21 -22.55 -13.76
CA VAL A 100 8.89 -21.79 -14.82
C VAL A 100 9.12 -20.35 -14.38
N ALA A 101 8.18 -19.69 -13.69
CA ALA A 101 8.38 -18.33 -13.19
C ALA A 101 9.44 -18.24 -12.09
N LEU A 102 9.59 -19.30 -11.28
CA LEU A 102 10.65 -19.42 -10.26
C LEU A 102 12.03 -19.65 -10.89
N ASN A 103 12.13 -20.49 -11.93
CA ASN A 103 13.42 -20.92 -12.50
C ASN A 103 13.83 -20.20 -13.80
N GLY A 104 12.90 -19.54 -14.48
CA GLY A 104 13.06 -19.05 -15.86
C GLY A 104 13.67 -17.66 -16.01
N GLY A 105 13.94 -16.95 -14.91
CA GLY A 105 14.57 -15.64 -14.93
C GLY A 105 14.53 -14.93 -13.58
N ALA A 106 15.30 -13.86 -13.44
CA ALA A 106 15.34 -13.07 -12.21
C ALA A 106 13.94 -12.51 -11.88
N ASN A 107 13.43 -12.79 -10.68
CA ASN A 107 12.20 -12.23 -10.14
C ASN A 107 10.89 -12.58 -10.89
N GLY A 108 10.88 -13.60 -11.77
CA GLY A 108 9.68 -14.04 -12.50
C GLY A 108 8.46 -14.33 -11.62
N LEU A 109 8.59 -15.19 -10.59
CA LEU A 109 7.54 -15.47 -9.60
C LEU A 109 7.02 -14.18 -8.92
N CYS A 110 7.92 -13.29 -8.52
CA CYS A 110 7.58 -12.01 -7.91
C CYS A 110 6.80 -11.10 -8.86
N SER A 111 7.21 -11.04 -10.13
CA SER A 111 6.51 -10.26 -11.14
C SER A 111 5.10 -10.76 -11.34
N LEU A 112 4.90 -12.08 -11.43
CA LEU A 112 3.58 -12.69 -11.57
C LEU A 112 2.70 -12.41 -10.34
N TYR A 113 3.23 -12.64 -9.14
CA TYR A 113 2.55 -12.34 -7.88
C TYR A 113 2.11 -10.87 -7.79
N ILE A 114 2.99 -9.94 -8.15
CA ILE A 114 2.68 -8.51 -8.15
C ILE A 114 1.54 -8.23 -9.13
N ILE A 115 1.59 -8.71 -10.36
CA ILE A 115 0.52 -8.47 -11.36
C ILE A 115 -0.83 -8.97 -10.83
N SER A 116 -0.89 -10.19 -10.30
CA SER A 116 -2.11 -10.75 -9.71
C SER A 116 -2.64 -9.90 -8.56
N ARG A 117 -1.74 -9.43 -7.70
CA ARG A 117 -2.13 -8.58 -6.55
C ARG A 117 -2.69 -7.22 -6.97
N TRP A 118 -2.21 -6.65 -8.07
CA TRP A 118 -2.76 -5.40 -8.59
C TRP A 118 -4.19 -5.57 -9.11
N ASN A 119 -4.46 -6.69 -9.80
CA ASN A 119 -5.81 -6.99 -10.31
C ASN A 119 -6.82 -7.22 -9.17
N LEU A 120 -6.35 -7.78 -8.06
CA LEU A 120 -7.15 -8.11 -6.88
C LEU A 120 -7.54 -6.90 -6.02
N ASN A 121 -6.52 -6.18 -5.55
CA ASN A 121 -6.69 -5.30 -4.40
C ASN A 121 -6.52 -3.82 -4.75
N GLU A 122 -6.02 -3.52 -5.95
CA GLU A 122 -5.64 -2.18 -6.40
C GLU A 122 -4.90 -1.35 -5.33
N GLU A 123 -4.10 -2.02 -4.49
CA GLU A 123 -3.47 -1.41 -3.31
C GLU A 123 -2.66 -0.18 -3.74
N LYS A 124 -3.00 0.99 -3.19
CA LYS A 124 -2.32 2.25 -3.52
C LYS A 124 -1.22 2.56 -2.53
N SER A 125 -0.24 3.32 -2.99
CA SER A 125 0.81 3.84 -2.14
C SER A 125 0.24 4.79 -1.07
N PRO A 126 0.73 4.72 0.19
CA PRO A 126 0.33 5.66 1.24
C PRO A 126 0.80 7.12 1.04
N TRP A 127 1.76 7.35 0.13
CA TRP A 127 2.29 8.70 -0.18
C TRP A 127 1.80 9.24 -1.52
N ASN A 128 1.35 8.38 -2.43
CA ASN A 128 0.76 8.79 -3.70
C ASN A 128 -0.35 7.83 -4.12
N GLY A 129 -1.60 8.29 -4.04
CA GLY A 129 -2.77 7.48 -4.41
C GLY A 129 -2.89 7.16 -5.91
N ALA A 130 -2.10 7.81 -6.78
CA ALA A 130 -2.05 7.48 -8.20
C ALA A 130 -1.14 6.27 -8.50
N GLU A 131 -0.23 5.95 -7.59
CA GLU A 131 0.72 4.85 -7.74
C GLU A 131 0.26 3.63 -6.95
N SER A 132 0.54 2.43 -7.45
CA SER A 132 0.32 1.22 -6.66
C SER A 132 1.35 1.06 -5.57
N LEU A 133 0.92 0.40 -4.50
CA LEU A 133 1.76 -0.05 -3.42
C LEU A 133 2.83 -1.04 -3.90
N TRP A 134 2.52 -1.94 -4.83
CA TRP A 134 3.48 -2.96 -5.28
C TRP A 134 4.23 -2.52 -6.54
N THR A 135 5.49 -2.89 -6.69
CA THR A 135 6.30 -2.57 -7.88
C THR A 135 7.10 -3.77 -8.35
N SER A 136 7.04 -4.04 -9.66
CA SER A 136 7.86 -5.07 -10.32
C SER A 136 9.33 -4.65 -10.47
N ASN A 137 9.67 -3.39 -10.17
CA ASN A 137 11.06 -2.94 -10.18
C ASN A 137 11.78 -3.43 -8.91
N ALA A 138 12.61 -4.47 -9.08
CA ALA A 138 13.29 -5.24 -8.02
C ALA A 138 14.14 -4.40 -7.04
N THR A 139 14.62 -3.23 -7.44
CA THR A 139 15.45 -2.37 -6.57
C THR A 139 14.69 -1.17 -5.99
N GLY A 140 13.46 -0.89 -6.47
CA GLY A 140 12.68 0.28 -6.08
C GLY A 140 13.39 1.64 -6.28
N ALA A 141 14.54 1.66 -6.94
CA ALA A 141 15.38 2.83 -7.09
C ALA A 141 14.78 3.74 -8.17
N GLY A 142 14.14 4.83 -7.74
CA GLY A 142 13.69 5.92 -8.62
C GLY A 142 12.17 6.06 -8.80
N THR A 143 11.35 5.18 -8.24
CA THR A 143 9.86 5.31 -8.27
C THR A 143 9.27 5.33 -6.86
N SER A 144 9.94 6.13 -6.03
CA SER A 144 9.62 6.61 -4.68
C SER A 144 8.12 6.79 -4.47
N ASN A 145 7.55 6.23 -3.40
CA ASN A 145 6.29 6.59 -2.73
C ASN A 145 5.92 5.55 -1.65
N GLY A 146 6.89 4.94 -0.94
CA GLY A 146 6.57 3.91 0.04
C GLY A 146 6.00 2.62 -0.55
N ARG A 147 6.60 2.16 -1.65
CA ARG A 147 6.20 0.95 -2.38
C ARG A 147 6.88 -0.30 -1.83
N ILE A 148 6.31 -1.46 -2.16
CA ILE A 148 6.79 -2.79 -1.83
C ILE A 148 7.36 -3.44 -3.10
N SER A 149 8.61 -3.91 -3.01
CA SER A 149 9.25 -4.73 -4.04
C SER A 149 9.38 -6.17 -3.56
N CYS A 150 9.40 -7.09 -4.52
CA CYS A 150 9.61 -8.51 -4.31
C CYS A 150 10.81 -8.94 -5.16
N THR A 151 11.75 -9.66 -4.55
CA THR A 151 12.81 -10.38 -5.26
C THR A 151 12.80 -11.83 -4.83
N HIS A 152 13.25 -12.74 -5.69
CA HIS A 152 13.31 -14.17 -5.34
C HIS A 152 14.59 -14.83 -5.84
N ASP A 153 14.92 -15.93 -5.18
CA ASP A 153 15.77 -16.99 -5.71
C ASP A 153 14.97 -18.31 -5.72
N ALA A 154 15.63 -19.42 -6.06
CA ALA A 154 14.98 -20.73 -6.16
C ALA A 154 14.35 -21.23 -4.84
N ASN A 155 14.76 -20.71 -3.68
CA ASN A 155 14.40 -21.22 -2.36
C ASN A 155 13.66 -20.20 -1.48
N GLN A 156 13.83 -18.90 -1.73
CA GLN A 156 13.27 -17.85 -0.90
C GLN A 156 12.77 -16.65 -1.72
N VAL A 157 11.78 -15.97 -1.16
CA VAL A 157 11.28 -14.69 -1.63
C VAL A 157 11.59 -13.62 -0.59
N LEU A 158 12.17 -12.51 -1.03
CA LEU A 158 12.47 -11.33 -0.23
C LEU A 158 11.47 -10.23 -0.59
N LEU A 159 10.67 -9.82 0.39
CA LEU A 159 9.78 -8.68 0.31
C LEU A 159 10.43 -7.49 1.00
N GLU A 160 10.41 -6.32 0.36
CA GLU A 160 10.99 -5.09 0.88
C GLU A 160 9.99 -3.95 0.78
N GLY A 161 9.58 -3.41 1.92
CA GLY A 161 8.86 -2.14 2.00
C GLY A 161 9.85 -0.99 2.11
N ARG A 162 9.69 0.05 1.28
CA ARG A 162 10.56 1.22 1.26
C ARG A 162 9.88 2.46 1.82
N ASP A 163 10.65 3.50 2.12
CA ASP A 163 10.13 4.78 2.60
C ASP A 163 9.58 5.68 1.48
N ARG A 164 9.17 6.90 1.84
CA ARG A 164 8.68 7.91 0.89
C ARG A 164 9.63 8.11 -0.31
N LEU A 165 10.94 8.13 -0.05
CA LEU A 165 11.96 8.41 -1.07
C LEU A 165 12.39 7.15 -1.84
N GLY A 166 12.03 5.95 -1.39
CA GLY A 166 12.44 4.68 -2.00
C GLY A 166 13.90 4.30 -1.72
N THR A 167 14.62 5.12 -0.94
CA THR A 167 16.05 4.97 -0.68
C THR A 167 16.32 4.09 0.53
N THR A 168 15.43 4.13 1.53
CA THR A 168 15.59 3.37 2.77
C THR A 168 14.57 2.24 2.82
N ILE A 169 15.03 1.03 3.12
CA ILE A 169 14.18 -0.11 3.42
C ILE A 169 13.64 0.08 4.84
N ILE A 170 12.33 0.22 4.99
CA ILE A 170 11.64 0.40 6.28
C ILE A 170 11.20 -0.93 6.89
N TYR A 171 11.09 -1.97 6.06
CA TYR A 171 10.71 -3.31 6.47
C TYR A 171 11.17 -4.33 5.43
N THR A 172 11.64 -5.47 5.91
CA THR A 172 12.01 -6.58 5.05
C THR A 172 11.45 -7.86 5.65
N LYS A 173 10.97 -8.75 4.78
CA LYS A 173 10.54 -10.09 5.16
C LYS A 173 11.10 -11.09 4.16
N ARG A 174 11.72 -12.15 4.70
CA ARG A 174 12.13 -13.31 3.92
C ARG A 174 11.13 -14.43 4.14
N VAL A 175 10.66 -15.00 3.04
CA VAL A 175 9.73 -16.13 3.00
C VAL A 175 10.48 -17.29 2.38
N SER A 176 10.71 -18.34 3.16
CA SER A 176 11.30 -19.59 2.68
C SER A 176 10.19 -20.60 2.44
N ALA A 177 10.45 -21.61 1.61
CA ALA A 177 9.53 -22.72 1.42
C ALA A 177 9.68 -23.86 2.45
N ASP A 178 10.63 -23.74 3.38
CA ASP A 178 10.88 -24.72 4.44
C ASP A 178 10.02 -24.50 5.70
#